data_AF-A0A925IPR6-F1
#
_entry.id   AF-A0A925IPR6-F1
#
_cell.length_a   1.000
_cell.length_b   1.000
_cell.length_c   1.000
_cell.angle_alpha   90.00
_cell.angle_beta   90.00
_cell.angle_gamma   90.00
#
_symmetry.space_group_name_H-M   'P 1'
#
loop_
_entity.id
_entity.type
_entity.pdbx_description
1 polymer ?
#
loop_
_entity_poly.entity_id
_entity_poly.type
_entity_poly.pdbx_seq_one_letter_code
_entity_poly.pdbx_strand_id
1 'polypeptide(L)'
;MPSLKTFFPFCSVLVLLGALPTTPVVARPAIETSLSFKEILKLQKTSPFSPIVRIVSPVPQSLVTPGEGVVGVGSLNGTGFAINVEIVTRDQVPLRVEESTDIRDTSQLGKANPSFPGLYVFFDTDLIKPDGGVIPKDTNLAALFNVAGTDDTPGEGVTVWTGWHVLESLPPNLNKFTITAAVVDEAGRIGLDRVIYKVDRDGAASGQALTPVPAEFAGGDGQADTDGPELTMIAPRVPTAVATGPAGTPVSPDGSLFFIQVTAVDRAKAGIGVTEGVILDASQVPNPTGNPTGGPNRFYPGLSLTFDVPLRQPNGNLIAAGANLAPLFNIAGSELTDEGLVRTTADWVVGGSLELPSGKTTVKVSASVTDNAGHTSTLHQIVGISPVINGQDLTATP
;
A
#
# COMPACT_ATOMS: atom_id res chain seq x y z
N MET A 1 1.41 83.71 -42.29
CA MET A 1 1.41 84.71 -41.20
C MET A 1 -0.04 84.87 -40.71
N PRO A 2 -0.33 85.14 -39.43
CA PRO A 2 -0.18 84.34 -38.21
C PRO A 2 -1.54 83.92 -37.55
N SER A 3 -1.46 83.03 -36.54
CA SER A 3 -2.29 82.84 -35.30
C SER A 3 -3.83 82.90 -35.33
N LEU A 4 -4.61 82.06 -34.64
CA LEU A 4 -4.58 81.77 -33.19
C LEU A 4 -5.37 80.46 -32.90
N LYS A 5 -4.96 79.73 -31.85
CA LYS A 5 -5.57 78.49 -31.31
C LYS A 5 -6.42 78.78 -30.06
N THR A 6 -7.44 77.95 -29.81
CA THR A 6 -8.13 77.66 -28.52
C THR A 6 -8.84 76.31 -28.71
N PHE A 7 -8.54 75.16 -28.09
CA PHE A 7 -8.44 74.66 -26.70
C PHE A 7 -9.77 74.59 -25.91
N PHE A 8 -10.32 73.37 -25.78
CA PHE A 8 -11.12 72.89 -24.65
C PHE A 8 -10.80 71.39 -24.39
N PRO A 9 -10.73 70.93 -23.12
CA PRO A 9 -10.06 69.68 -22.76
C PRO A 9 -11.00 68.48 -22.59
N PHE A 10 -10.43 67.29 -22.82
CA PHE A 10 -10.98 65.97 -22.47
C PHE A 10 -10.97 65.76 -20.96
N CYS A 11 -12.05 65.16 -20.44
CA CYS A 11 -12.23 64.81 -19.04
C CYS A 11 -11.59 63.45 -18.75
N SER A 12 -10.59 63.42 -17.86
CA SER A 12 -9.99 62.18 -17.34
C SER A 12 -10.85 61.61 -16.20
N VAL A 13 -11.28 60.36 -16.33
CA VAL A 13 -11.90 59.59 -15.24
C VAL A 13 -10.79 58.87 -14.48
N LEU A 14 -10.59 59.25 -13.21
CA LEU A 14 -9.72 58.58 -12.25
C LEU A 14 -10.52 57.42 -11.61
N VAL A 15 -10.18 56.17 -11.95
CA VAL A 15 -10.72 54.98 -11.28
C VAL A 15 -9.93 54.74 -10.00
N LEU A 16 -10.60 54.91 -8.86
CA LEU A 16 -10.06 54.58 -7.54
C LEU A 16 -9.99 53.04 -7.41
N LEU A 17 -8.79 52.46 -7.39
CA LEU A 17 -8.59 51.07 -6.96
C LEU A 17 -8.78 50.99 -5.44
N GLY A 18 -9.90 50.43 -5.00
CA GLY A 18 -10.08 50.02 -3.61
C GLY A 18 -9.22 48.79 -3.30
N ALA A 19 -8.32 48.91 -2.34
CA ALA A 19 -7.55 47.78 -1.82
C ALA A 19 -8.49 46.80 -1.11
N LEU A 20 -8.52 45.55 -1.60
CA LEU A 20 -9.16 44.44 -0.88
C LEU A 20 -8.36 44.16 0.40
N PRO A 21 -9.01 43.85 1.53
CA PRO A 21 -8.31 43.44 2.73
C PRO A 21 -7.60 42.11 2.47
N THR A 22 -6.28 42.12 2.51
CA THR A 22 -5.46 40.91 2.50
C THR A 22 -5.73 40.15 3.78
N THR A 23 -6.46 39.05 3.70
CA THR A 23 -6.49 38.03 4.76
C THR A 23 -5.04 37.62 5.07
N PRO A 24 -4.64 37.51 6.35
CA PRO A 24 -3.31 37.01 6.67
C PRO A 24 -3.19 35.60 6.10
N VAL A 25 -2.20 35.41 5.21
CA VAL A 25 -1.75 34.09 4.79
C VAL A 25 -1.25 33.40 6.04
N VAL A 26 -2.07 32.53 6.62
CA VAL A 26 -1.60 31.56 7.61
C VAL A 26 -0.54 30.74 6.87
N ALA A 27 0.69 30.77 7.38
CA ALA A 27 1.78 29.97 6.86
C ALA A 27 1.30 28.51 6.76
N ARG A 28 1.24 28.00 5.53
CA ARG A 28 0.96 26.60 5.27
C ARG A 28 2.12 25.81 5.90
N PRO A 29 1.88 24.76 6.70
CA PRO A 29 2.94 23.79 6.92
C PRO A 29 3.33 23.27 5.54
N ALA A 30 4.56 23.51 5.11
CA ALA A 30 5.05 22.91 3.89
C ALA A 30 5.00 21.39 4.11
N ILE A 31 4.41 20.65 3.17
CA ILE A 31 4.42 19.18 3.16
C ILE A 31 5.87 18.66 3.16
N GLU A 32 6.84 19.52 2.83
CA GLU A 32 8.29 19.29 2.88
C GLU A 32 8.90 19.28 4.29
N THR A 33 8.22 19.80 5.31
CA THR A 33 8.71 19.76 6.70
C THR A 33 8.14 18.56 7.45
N SER A 34 9.01 17.64 7.89
CA SER A 34 8.61 16.48 8.70
C SER A 34 7.85 16.94 9.94
N LEU A 35 6.56 16.61 10.02
CA LEU A 35 5.71 16.88 11.17
C LEU A 35 5.91 15.80 12.24
N SER A 36 6.08 16.22 13.49
CA SER A 36 6.04 15.30 14.64
C SER A 36 4.63 14.79 14.89
N PHE A 37 4.52 13.65 15.59
CA PHE A 37 3.24 13.08 16.01
C PHE A 37 2.34 14.10 16.74
N LYS A 38 2.92 14.91 17.64
CA LYS A 38 2.18 15.96 18.37
C LYS A 38 1.65 17.06 17.44
N GLU A 39 2.40 17.42 16.41
CA GLU A 39 1.97 18.41 15.42
C GLU A 39 0.83 17.86 14.56
N ILE A 40 0.90 16.61 14.11
CA ILE A 40 -0.19 15.95 13.39
C ILE A 40 -1.49 15.98 14.20
N LEU A 41 -1.43 15.58 15.48
CA LEU A 41 -2.60 15.62 16.37
C LEU A 41 -3.13 17.04 16.57
N LYS A 42 -2.25 18.06 16.63
CA LYS A 42 -2.65 19.46 16.81
C LYS A 42 -3.25 20.07 15.54
N LEU A 43 -2.73 19.67 14.38
CA LEU A 43 -3.14 20.19 13.06
C LEU A 43 -4.38 19.51 12.51
N GLN A 44 -4.83 18.41 13.12
CA GLN A 44 -6.07 17.75 12.75
C GLN A 44 -7.25 18.73 12.85
N LYS A 45 -7.65 19.27 11.71
CA LYS A 45 -8.88 20.04 11.55
C LYS A 45 -9.93 19.13 10.96
N THR A 46 -11.13 19.14 11.53
CA THR A 46 -12.27 18.44 10.95
C THR A 46 -12.71 19.20 9.69
N SER A 47 -12.21 18.77 8.53
CA SER A 47 -12.78 19.12 7.23
C SER A 47 -13.63 17.96 6.74
N PRO A 48 -14.84 18.19 6.20
CA PRO A 48 -15.62 17.11 5.58
C PRO A 48 -14.90 16.47 4.38
N PHE A 49 -13.93 17.19 3.79
CA PHE A 49 -13.12 16.76 2.66
C PHE A 49 -11.71 16.28 3.06
N SER A 50 -11.40 16.15 4.35
CA SER A 50 -10.15 15.48 4.75
C SER A 50 -10.11 14.06 4.16
N PRO A 51 -8.92 13.56 3.75
CA PRO A 51 -8.78 12.18 3.33
C PRO A 51 -9.30 11.21 4.40
N ILE A 52 -9.92 10.11 3.98
CA ILE A 52 -10.20 8.99 4.87
C ILE A 52 -8.94 8.14 4.91
N VAL A 53 -8.43 7.83 6.09
CA VAL A 53 -7.30 6.90 6.27
C VAL A 53 -7.82 5.71 7.06
N ARG A 54 -7.41 4.49 6.68
CA ARG A 54 -7.71 3.26 7.42
C ARG A 54 -6.49 2.34 7.41
N ILE A 55 -6.10 1.85 8.58
CA ILE A 55 -5.19 0.72 8.68
C ILE A 55 -6.03 -0.54 8.48
N VAL A 56 -5.76 -1.29 7.41
CA VAL A 56 -6.55 -2.45 6.99
C VAL A 56 -5.82 -3.78 7.17
N SER A 57 -4.49 -3.72 7.31
CA SER A 57 -3.64 -4.78 7.80
C SER A 57 -2.66 -4.14 8.80
N PRO A 58 -2.41 -4.73 9.99
CA PRO A 58 -3.24 -5.75 10.60
C PRO A 58 -4.71 -5.39 10.66
N VAL A 59 -5.59 -6.39 10.65
CA VAL A 59 -7.02 -6.11 10.84
C VAL A 59 -7.20 -5.56 12.26
N PRO A 60 -8.01 -4.52 12.46
CA PRO A 60 -8.28 -4.03 13.81
C PRO A 60 -8.73 -5.17 14.74
N GLN A 61 -8.19 -5.18 15.96
CA GLN A 61 -8.39 -6.20 17.00
C GLN A 61 -7.56 -7.49 16.85
N SER A 62 -6.81 -7.66 15.76
CA SER A 62 -5.82 -8.73 15.65
C SER A 62 -4.76 -8.67 16.76
N LEU A 63 -4.15 -9.82 17.03
CA LEU A 63 -2.97 -9.94 17.85
C LEU A 63 -1.74 -10.06 16.96
N VAL A 64 -0.64 -9.42 17.35
CA VAL A 64 0.65 -9.57 16.69
C VAL A 64 1.62 -10.28 17.61
N THR A 65 2.56 -11.04 17.04
CA THR A 65 3.65 -11.65 17.82
C THR A 65 4.64 -10.58 18.28
N PRO A 66 5.50 -10.87 19.29
CA PRO A 66 6.43 -9.89 19.80
C PRO A 66 7.68 -9.69 18.94
N GLY A 67 8.08 -10.69 18.16
CA GLY A 67 9.40 -10.77 17.55
C GLY A 67 10.48 -11.21 18.53
N GLU A 68 11.57 -11.74 17.98
CA GLU A 68 12.69 -12.34 18.72
C GLU A 68 13.83 -11.35 18.98
N GLY A 69 13.78 -10.16 18.39
CA GLY A 69 14.84 -9.15 18.47
C GLY A 69 14.98 -8.57 19.87
N VAL A 70 16.22 -8.50 20.34
CA VAL A 70 16.60 -7.89 21.63
C VAL A 70 17.56 -6.73 21.39
N VAL A 71 17.46 -5.67 22.19
CA VAL A 71 18.36 -4.51 22.10
C VAL A 71 19.83 -4.96 22.18
N GLY A 72 20.65 -4.49 21.25
CA GLY A 72 22.07 -4.81 21.11
C GLY A 72 22.39 -6.13 20.41
N VAL A 73 21.39 -7.00 20.17
CA VAL A 73 21.57 -8.31 19.50
C VAL A 73 20.80 -8.36 18.17
N GLY A 74 19.53 -7.92 18.18
CA GLY A 74 18.65 -7.96 17.02
C GLY A 74 18.15 -9.37 16.67
N SER A 75 17.33 -9.45 15.63
CA SER A 75 16.89 -10.68 14.97
C SER A 75 16.21 -10.33 13.65
N LEU A 76 16.36 -11.16 12.61
CA LEU A 76 15.55 -11.05 11.40
C LEU A 76 14.11 -11.56 11.62
N ASN A 77 13.87 -12.35 12.67
CA ASN A 77 12.56 -12.86 13.04
C ASN A 77 11.80 -11.85 13.91
N GLY A 78 11.31 -10.79 13.28
CA GLY A 78 10.54 -9.74 13.94
C GLY A 78 9.10 -10.11 14.28
N THR A 79 8.29 -9.09 14.56
CA THR A 79 6.83 -9.22 14.68
C THR A 79 6.22 -9.80 13.39
N GLY A 80 6.77 -9.45 12.23
CA GLY A 80 6.54 -10.14 10.95
C GLY A 80 5.13 -10.00 10.37
N PHE A 81 4.39 -8.96 10.75
CA PHE A 81 3.08 -8.63 10.16
C PHE A 81 3.21 -7.57 9.06
N ALA A 82 2.20 -7.48 8.19
CA ALA A 82 2.11 -6.48 7.14
C ALA A 82 1.21 -5.32 7.56
N ILE A 83 1.70 -4.08 7.44
CA ILE A 83 0.90 -2.85 7.60
C ILE A 83 0.46 -2.37 6.24
N ASN A 84 -0.84 -2.37 6.01
CA ASN A 84 -1.45 -1.77 4.82
C ASN A 84 -2.37 -0.64 5.21
N VAL A 85 -2.22 0.48 4.50
CA VAL A 85 -3.00 1.68 4.71
C VAL A 85 -3.81 1.97 3.46
N GLU A 86 -5.12 2.06 3.64
CA GLU A 86 -6.06 2.58 2.65
C GLU A 86 -6.26 4.07 2.86
N ILE A 87 -6.18 4.84 1.77
CA ILE A 87 -6.34 6.28 1.81
C ILE A 87 -7.29 6.71 0.70
N VAL A 88 -8.43 7.30 1.05
CA VAL A 88 -9.44 7.76 0.09
C VAL A 88 -9.52 9.29 0.10
N THR A 89 -9.16 9.93 -1.01
CA THR A 89 -9.43 11.37 -1.18
C THR A 89 -10.91 11.58 -1.48
N ARG A 90 -11.45 12.74 -1.10
CA ARG A 90 -12.90 13.04 -1.20
C ARG A 90 -13.25 14.03 -2.30
N ASP A 91 -12.25 14.61 -2.94
CA ASP A 91 -12.34 15.60 -3.99
C ASP A 91 -11.04 15.57 -4.83
N GLN A 92 -10.93 16.49 -5.78
CA GLN A 92 -9.81 16.57 -6.72
C GLN A 92 -8.50 17.11 -6.11
N VAL A 93 -8.44 17.35 -4.80
CA VAL A 93 -7.17 17.73 -4.16
C VAL A 93 -6.32 16.46 -4.03
N PRO A 94 -5.16 16.39 -4.71
CA PRO A 94 -4.42 15.15 -4.81
C PRO A 94 -3.56 14.90 -3.56
N LEU A 95 -3.08 13.66 -3.47
CA LEU A 95 -1.94 13.28 -2.64
C LEU A 95 -0.68 13.31 -3.49
N ARG A 96 0.45 13.60 -2.84
CA ARG A 96 1.78 13.50 -3.44
C ARG A 96 2.35 12.11 -3.24
N VAL A 97 2.40 11.33 -4.32
CA VAL A 97 2.81 9.92 -4.27
C VAL A 97 3.58 9.58 -5.55
N GLU A 98 4.74 8.99 -5.40
CA GLU A 98 5.43 8.24 -6.44
C GLU A 98 5.01 6.77 -6.27
N GLU A 99 4.17 6.29 -7.17
CA GLU A 99 3.65 4.94 -7.16
C GLU A 99 4.70 3.97 -7.70
N SER A 100 5.03 2.96 -6.90
CA SER A 100 6.14 2.07 -7.21
C SER A 100 6.06 0.77 -6.41
N THR A 101 6.72 -0.25 -6.94
CA THR A 101 7.00 -1.52 -6.25
C THR A 101 8.12 -1.40 -5.20
N ASP A 102 8.80 -0.25 -5.14
CA ASP A 102 9.77 0.09 -4.11
C ASP A 102 9.75 1.61 -3.83
N ILE A 103 9.20 2.01 -2.68
CA ILE A 103 9.19 3.39 -2.17
C ILE A 103 9.94 3.50 -0.83
N ARG A 104 10.73 2.48 -0.49
CA ARG A 104 11.39 2.36 0.82
C ARG A 104 12.72 3.11 0.81
N ASP A 105 12.93 3.98 1.80
CA ASP A 105 14.22 4.64 2.03
C ASP A 105 14.55 4.70 3.53
N THR A 106 15.28 3.70 4.03
CA THR A 106 15.66 3.61 5.44
C THR A 106 16.59 4.75 5.88
N SER A 107 17.24 5.47 4.96
CA SER A 107 18.07 6.65 5.28
C SER A 107 17.24 7.87 5.70
N GLN A 108 15.93 7.85 5.43
CA GLN A 108 14.97 8.90 5.79
C GLN A 108 14.14 8.56 7.03
N LEU A 109 14.53 7.55 7.82
CA LEU A 109 13.83 7.21 9.05
C LEU A 109 13.65 8.44 9.96
N GLY A 110 12.42 8.70 10.39
CA GLY A 110 12.04 9.87 11.18
C GLY A 110 11.78 11.16 10.38
N LYS A 111 11.95 11.12 9.06
CA LYS A 111 11.64 12.23 8.13
C LYS A 111 10.43 11.89 7.27
N ALA A 112 9.99 12.84 6.44
CA ALA A 112 9.01 12.58 5.39
C ALA A 112 9.60 11.62 4.35
N ASN A 113 8.80 10.67 3.86
CA ASN A 113 9.21 9.80 2.76
C ASN A 113 9.25 10.63 1.46
N PRO A 114 10.37 10.73 0.73
CA PRO A 114 10.43 11.47 -0.52
C PRO A 114 9.42 11.01 -1.58
N SER A 115 9.12 9.72 -1.64
CA SER A 115 8.15 9.14 -2.57
C SER A 115 6.71 9.23 -2.06
N PHE A 116 6.50 9.50 -0.77
CA PHE A 116 5.16 9.78 -0.23
C PHE A 116 5.21 10.81 0.91
N PRO A 117 5.47 12.11 0.60
CA PRO A 117 5.78 13.12 1.63
C PRO A 117 4.64 13.40 2.60
N GLY A 118 3.40 13.19 2.14
CA GLY A 118 2.19 13.36 2.94
C GLY A 118 1.90 12.21 3.91
N LEU A 119 2.61 11.08 3.83
CA LEU A 119 2.39 9.91 4.68
C LEU A 119 3.16 10.03 6.00
N TYR A 120 2.46 9.72 7.09
CA TYR A 120 3.02 9.67 8.43
C TYR A 120 2.52 8.42 9.15
N VAL A 121 3.45 7.61 9.67
CA VAL A 121 3.11 6.40 10.43
C VAL A 121 3.92 6.35 11.71
N PHE A 122 3.26 6.12 12.84
CA PHE A 122 3.86 6.17 14.16
C PHE A 122 3.44 4.97 15.00
N PHE A 123 4.37 4.52 15.84
CA PHE A 123 4.10 3.59 16.93
C PHE A 123 4.26 4.35 18.25
N ASP A 124 3.38 4.10 19.21
CA ASP A 124 3.47 4.67 20.57
C ASP A 124 4.46 3.93 21.50
N THR A 125 5.21 2.98 20.93
CA THR A 125 6.26 2.18 21.56
C THR A 125 7.55 2.25 20.76
N ASP A 126 8.68 2.05 21.44
CA ASP A 126 9.96 1.81 20.77
C ASP A 126 9.88 0.51 19.98
N LEU A 127 10.66 0.42 18.91
CA LEU A 127 10.83 -0.76 18.08
C LEU A 127 12.30 -1.20 18.11
N ILE A 128 12.54 -2.51 18.12
CA ILE A 128 13.87 -3.10 18.09
C ILE A 128 14.16 -3.53 16.66
N LYS A 129 15.16 -2.91 16.04
CA LYS A 129 15.59 -3.20 14.68
C LYS A 129 16.21 -4.61 14.57
N PRO A 130 16.29 -5.15 13.34
CA PRO A 130 16.98 -6.41 13.12
C PRO A 130 18.46 -6.40 13.48
N ASP A 131 19.11 -5.23 13.50
CA ASP A 131 20.49 -5.05 13.94
C ASP A 131 20.64 -4.82 15.46
N GLY A 132 19.54 -4.89 16.22
CA GLY A 132 19.51 -4.66 17.67
C GLY A 132 19.48 -3.20 18.08
N GLY A 133 19.55 -2.26 17.14
CA GLY A 133 19.33 -0.84 17.45
C GLY A 133 17.86 -0.56 17.78
N VAL A 134 17.59 0.64 18.30
CA VAL A 134 16.23 1.05 18.70
C VAL A 134 15.73 2.15 17.77
N ILE A 135 14.50 2.01 17.28
CA ILE A 135 13.72 3.10 16.71
C ILE A 135 12.85 3.65 17.85
N PRO A 136 13.06 4.90 18.30
CA PRO A 136 12.25 5.48 19.36
C PRO A 136 10.77 5.56 18.95
N LYS A 137 9.86 5.43 19.92
CA LYS A 137 8.44 5.72 19.70
C LYS A 137 8.21 7.11 19.10
N ASP A 138 7.07 7.27 18.45
CA ASP A 138 6.66 8.50 17.76
C ASP A 138 7.62 8.94 16.62
N THR A 139 8.57 8.10 16.22
CA THR A 139 9.37 8.29 15.00
C THR A 139 8.48 8.10 13.78
N ASN A 140 8.58 8.98 12.78
CA ASN A 140 7.88 8.77 11.51
C ASN A 140 8.49 7.57 10.74
N LEU A 141 7.69 6.54 10.54
CA LEU A 141 8.06 5.29 9.88
C LEU A 141 7.61 5.22 8.42
N ALA A 142 7.06 6.29 7.85
CA ALA A 142 6.58 6.33 6.46
C ALA A 142 7.67 5.92 5.45
N ALA A 143 8.94 6.17 5.75
CA ALA A 143 10.07 5.80 4.90
C ALA A 143 10.36 4.27 4.88
N LEU A 144 9.68 3.48 5.72
CA LEU A 144 9.80 2.02 5.74
C LEU A 144 8.78 1.31 4.83
N PHE A 145 7.76 2.03 4.34
CA PHE A 145 6.80 1.47 3.40
C PHE A 145 7.48 1.02 2.12
N ASN A 146 7.09 -0.15 1.65
CA ASN A 146 7.70 -0.84 0.53
C ASN A 146 7.06 -0.46 -0.80
N VAL A 147 5.73 -0.33 -0.82
CA VAL A 147 4.99 -0.19 -2.08
C VAL A 147 3.89 0.87 -1.95
N ALA A 148 3.55 1.51 -3.06
CA ALA A 148 2.37 2.38 -3.16
C ALA A 148 1.73 2.28 -4.54
N GLY A 149 0.39 2.32 -4.58
CA GLY A 149 -0.37 2.23 -5.82
C GLY A 149 -1.80 2.78 -5.66
N THR A 150 -2.42 3.15 -6.78
CA THR A 150 -3.70 3.88 -6.77
C THR A 150 -4.79 3.21 -7.61
N ASP A 151 -6.00 3.20 -7.08
CA ASP A 151 -7.23 2.87 -7.79
C ASP A 151 -8.02 4.13 -8.13
N ASP A 152 -8.62 4.14 -9.32
CA ASP A 152 -9.58 5.16 -9.75
C ASP A 152 -10.94 4.92 -9.07
N THR A 153 -11.23 5.74 -8.06
CA THR A 153 -12.41 5.57 -7.21
C THR A 153 -13.58 6.37 -7.78
N PRO A 154 -14.82 5.83 -7.83
CA PRO A 154 -15.96 6.57 -8.33
C PRO A 154 -16.18 7.87 -7.56
N GLY A 155 -16.19 8.98 -8.30
CA GLY A 155 -16.34 10.32 -7.74
C GLY A 155 -15.19 11.22 -8.16
N GLU A 156 -14.93 12.26 -7.35
CA GLU A 156 -13.87 13.23 -7.61
C GLU A 156 -12.52 12.84 -6.99
N GLY A 157 -12.48 11.80 -6.16
CA GLY A 157 -11.28 11.35 -5.46
C GLY A 157 -10.76 10.01 -5.96
N VAL A 158 -9.68 9.55 -5.34
CA VAL A 158 -8.97 8.30 -5.65
C VAL A 158 -8.72 7.50 -4.38
N THR A 159 -8.40 6.22 -4.52
CA THR A 159 -7.96 5.38 -3.38
C THR A 159 -6.50 5.04 -3.57
N VAL A 160 -5.64 5.58 -2.71
CA VAL A 160 -4.22 5.24 -2.63
C VAL A 160 -4.03 4.16 -1.57
N TRP A 161 -3.19 3.18 -1.89
CA TRP A 161 -2.78 2.10 -1.01
C TRP A 161 -1.28 2.14 -0.80
N THR A 162 -0.84 1.72 0.37
CA THR A 162 0.60 1.54 0.63
C THR A 162 0.81 0.45 1.67
N GLY A 163 1.88 -0.34 1.49
CA GLY A 163 2.17 -1.52 2.30
C GLY A 163 3.60 -1.54 2.86
N TRP A 164 3.76 -2.09 4.06
CA TRP A 164 5.04 -2.29 4.75
C TRP A 164 5.06 -3.63 5.48
N HIS A 165 6.09 -4.46 5.27
CA HIS A 165 6.36 -5.59 6.17
C HIS A 165 7.25 -5.19 7.36
N VAL A 166 6.74 -5.37 8.58
CA VAL A 166 7.41 -5.00 9.83
C VAL A 166 8.44 -6.06 10.24
N LEU A 167 9.72 -5.70 10.20
CA LEU A 167 10.84 -6.57 10.58
C LEU A 167 11.25 -6.39 12.04
N GLU A 168 10.75 -5.33 12.66
CA GLU A 168 11.11 -4.93 14.00
C GLU A 168 10.41 -5.80 15.04
N SER A 169 11.07 -5.95 16.19
CA SER A 169 10.54 -6.60 17.38
C SER A 169 10.04 -5.57 18.40
N LEU A 170 9.12 -5.99 19.26
CA LEU A 170 8.54 -5.16 20.32
C LEU A 170 9.34 -5.32 21.63
N PRO A 171 9.51 -4.25 22.41
CA PRO A 171 10.14 -4.30 23.73
C PRO A 171 9.54 -5.38 24.64
N PRO A 172 10.33 -5.98 25.54
CA PRO A 172 9.82 -6.99 26.47
C PRO A 172 8.72 -6.38 27.37
N ASN A 173 7.72 -7.20 27.74
CA ASN A 173 6.57 -6.84 28.59
C ASN A 173 5.55 -5.87 27.98
N LEU A 174 5.66 -5.54 26.69
CA LEU A 174 4.63 -4.79 25.97
C LEU A 174 3.49 -5.74 25.55
N ASN A 175 2.29 -5.49 26.08
CA ASN A 175 1.10 -6.31 25.81
C ASN A 175 0.12 -5.67 24.82
N LYS A 176 0.30 -4.37 24.55
CA LYS A 176 -0.46 -3.61 23.56
C LYS A 176 0.32 -2.39 23.11
N PHE A 177 0.03 -1.93 21.91
CA PHE A 177 0.57 -0.69 21.35
C PHE A 177 -0.44 -0.10 20.36
N THR A 178 -0.23 1.15 20.00
CA THR A 178 -1.06 1.88 19.02
C THR A 178 -0.24 2.17 17.78
N ILE A 179 -0.80 1.86 16.61
CA ILE A 179 -0.32 2.40 15.33
C ILE A 179 -1.20 3.59 14.97
N THR A 180 -0.57 4.70 14.60
CA THR A 180 -1.24 5.85 13.99
C THR A 180 -0.78 5.98 12.55
N ALA A 181 -1.71 5.98 11.60
CA ALA A 181 -1.44 6.37 10.22
C ALA A 181 -2.15 7.69 9.94
N ALA A 182 -1.45 8.63 9.32
CA ALA A 182 -2.01 9.92 8.94
C ALA A 182 -1.51 10.33 7.56
N VAL A 183 -2.34 11.07 6.85
CA VAL A 183 -2.04 11.58 5.52
C VAL A 183 -2.40 13.06 5.44
N VAL A 184 -1.50 13.83 4.85
CA VAL A 184 -1.69 15.24 4.52
C VAL A 184 -1.82 15.38 3.01
N ASP A 185 -2.92 15.97 2.53
CA ASP A 185 -3.11 16.29 1.11
C ASP A 185 -2.54 17.66 0.71
N GLU A 186 -2.59 18.01 -0.59
CA GLU A 186 -2.08 19.29 -1.10
C GLU A 186 -2.75 20.53 -0.51
N ALA A 187 -3.95 20.40 0.06
CA ALA A 187 -4.63 21.49 0.76
C ALA A 187 -4.22 21.60 2.25
N GLY A 188 -3.34 20.71 2.72
CA GLY A 188 -2.91 20.63 4.11
C GLY A 188 -3.95 20.01 5.04
N ARG A 189 -4.94 19.29 4.50
CA ARG A 189 -5.97 18.61 5.30
C ARG A 189 -5.45 17.27 5.76
N ILE A 190 -5.80 16.89 6.99
CA ILE A 190 -5.29 15.68 7.63
C ILE A 190 -6.40 14.65 7.76
N GLY A 191 -6.18 13.49 7.17
CA GLY A 191 -6.86 12.24 7.48
C GLY A 191 -6.02 11.41 8.44
N LEU A 192 -6.64 10.69 9.37
CA LEU A 192 -5.90 9.78 10.25
C LEU A 192 -6.74 8.59 10.69
N ASP A 193 -6.02 7.52 11.02
CA ASP A 193 -6.54 6.35 11.73
C ASP A 193 -5.63 5.99 12.91
N ARG A 194 -6.23 5.43 13.97
CA ARG A 194 -5.51 4.93 15.16
C ARG A 194 -6.09 3.59 15.58
N VAL A 195 -5.24 2.58 15.56
CA VAL A 195 -5.64 1.22 15.94
C VAL A 195 -4.73 0.71 17.05
N ILE A 196 -5.36 0.11 18.07
CA ILE A 196 -4.65 -0.52 19.20
C ILE A 196 -4.57 -2.02 18.89
N TYR A 197 -3.36 -2.55 18.90
CA TYR A 197 -3.10 -3.98 18.75
C TYR A 197 -2.67 -4.59 20.07
N LYS A 198 -3.05 -5.85 20.26
CA LYS A 198 -2.56 -6.67 21.37
C LYS A 198 -1.32 -7.44 20.91
N VAL A 199 -0.45 -7.75 21.84
CA VAL A 199 0.73 -8.57 21.60
C VAL A 199 0.48 -9.96 22.18
N ASP A 200 0.54 -10.99 21.34
CA ASP A 200 0.49 -12.39 21.79
C ASP A 200 1.85 -12.80 22.34
N ARG A 201 1.99 -12.79 23.66
CA ARG A 201 3.24 -13.18 24.35
C ARG A 201 3.27 -14.65 24.78
N ASP A 202 2.13 -15.32 24.68
CA ASP A 202 1.97 -16.70 25.17
C ASP A 202 2.06 -17.72 24.02
N GLY A 203 1.91 -17.28 22.76
CA GLY A 203 2.06 -18.08 21.56
C GLY A 203 3.43 -17.97 20.88
N ALA A 204 3.40 -17.76 19.56
CA ALA A 204 4.59 -17.77 18.71
C ALA A 204 5.51 -16.58 19.01
N ALA A 205 6.83 -16.80 18.97
CA ALA A 205 7.81 -15.77 19.30
C ALA A 205 7.95 -14.68 18.22
N SER A 206 7.62 -14.99 16.97
CA SER A 206 7.78 -14.12 15.81
C SER A 206 6.69 -14.38 14.77
N GLY A 207 6.50 -13.45 13.82
CA GLY A 207 5.53 -13.63 12.73
C GLY A 207 5.85 -14.86 11.90
N GLN A 208 7.14 -15.11 11.64
CA GLN A 208 7.61 -16.30 10.93
C GLN A 208 7.28 -17.61 11.66
N ALA A 209 7.17 -17.59 12.99
CA ALA A 209 6.81 -18.77 13.76
C ALA A 209 5.29 -19.05 13.77
N LEU A 210 4.47 -18.18 13.19
CA LEU A 210 3.03 -18.44 13.00
C LEU A 210 2.76 -19.38 11.81
N THR A 211 3.64 -19.39 10.83
CA THR A 211 3.45 -20.09 9.56
C THR A 211 4.43 -21.27 9.42
N PRO A 212 4.01 -22.41 8.86
CA PRO A 212 4.92 -23.49 8.53
C PRO A 212 5.91 -23.08 7.43
N VAL A 213 7.03 -23.80 7.35
CA VAL A 213 8.08 -23.51 6.36
C VAL A 213 7.54 -23.82 4.94
N PRO A 214 7.65 -22.88 3.97
CA PRO A 214 7.14 -23.08 2.61
C PRO A 214 7.63 -24.35 1.90
N ALA A 215 8.86 -24.79 2.17
CA ALA A 215 9.43 -25.99 1.55
C ALA A 215 8.70 -27.29 1.91
N GLU A 216 7.86 -27.27 2.95
CA GLU A 216 7.05 -28.42 3.39
C GLU A 216 5.66 -28.46 2.72
N PHE A 217 5.32 -27.45 1.91
CA PHE A 217 4.05 -27.40 1.20
C PHE A 217 3.92 -28.56 0.20
N ALA A 218 2.91 -29.40 0.41
CA ALA A 218 2.68 -30.59 -0.39
C ALA A 218 1.84 -30.35 -1.66
N GLY A 219 1.23 -29.16 -1.80
CA GLY A 219 0.28 -28.87 -2.87
C GLY A 219 -1.16 -29.27 -2.54
N GLY A 220 -2.07 -28.89 -3.44
CA GLY A 220 -3.46 -29.34 -3.47
C GLY A 220 -3.88 -29.63 -4.91
N ASP A 221 -5.12 -30.06 -5.11
CA ASP A 221 -5.67 -30.30 -6.46
C ASP A 221 -6.16 -28.99 -7.14
N GLY A 222 -6.12 -27.88 -6.42
CA GLY A 222 -6.55 -26.55 -6.86
C GLY A 222 -8.08 -26.38 -6.95
N GLN A 223 -8.86 -27.36 -6.47
CA GLN A 223 -10.32 -27.25 -6.36
C GLN A 223 -10.69 -26.55 -5.06
N ALA A 224 -11.75 -25.75 -5.07
CA ALA A 224 -12.19 -25.08 -3.85
C ALA A 224 -12.80 -26.09 -2.85
N ASP A 225 -12.31 -26.06 -1.62
CA ASP A 225 -12.72 -26.90 -0.50
C ASP A 225 -13.51 -26.10 0.53
N THR A 226 -14.46 -26.76 1.21
CA THR A 226 -15.22 -26.13 2.30
C THR A 226 -14.34 -25.73 3.49
N ASP A 227 -13.29 -26.53 3.71
CA ASP A 227 -12.36 -26.40 4.83
C ASP A 227 -11.12 -25.58 4.48
N GLY A 228 -11.06 -25.05 3.25
CA GLY A 228 -9.98 -24.17 2.81
C GLY A 228 -9.91 -22.85 3.61
N PRO A 229 -8.78 -22.12 3.48
CA PRO A 229 -8.60 -20.83 4.13
C PRO A 229 -9.73 -19.83 3.82
N GLU A 230 -10.09 -18.97 4.77
CA GLU A 230 -11.02 -17.88 4.44
C GLU A 230 -10.27 -16.77 3.71
N LEU A 231 -10.67 -16.49 2.47
CA LEU A 231 -10.01 -15.50 1.62
C LEU A 231 -10.75 -14.17 1.58
N THR A 232 -9.96 -13.09 1.66
CA THR A 232 -10.42 -11.75 1.36
C THR A 232 -9.46 -11.03 0.41
N MET A 233 -10.03 -10.17 -0.44
CA MET A 233 -9.31 -9.23 -1.29
C MET A 233 -10.04 -7.91 -1.14
N ILE A 234 -9.35 -6.90 -0.59
CA ILE A 234 -9.93 -5.59 -0.30
C ILE A 234 -9.37 -4.48 -1.18
N ALA A 235 -8.27 -4.78 -1.88
CA ALA A 235 -7.61 -3.92 -2.83
C ALA A 235 -7.40 -4.68 -4.17
N PRO A 236 -7.76 -4.09 -5.32
CA PRO A 236 -8.43 -2.79 -5.45
C PRO A 236 -9.76 -2.73 -4.70
N ARG A 237 -10.27 -1.56 -4.32
CA ARG A 237 -11.61 -1.51 -3.70
C ARG A 237 -12.69 -1.82 -4.75
N VAL A 238 -13.84 -2.36 -4.36
CA VAL A 238 -15.02 -2.44 -5.26
C VAL A 238 -16.12 -1.52 -4.72
N PRO A 239 -16.76 -0.68 -5.56
CA PRO A 239 -16.48 -0.48 -6.99
C PRO A 239 -15.33 0.53 -7.20
N THR A 240 -14.19 0.12 -7.74
CA THR A 240 -13.18 1.02 -8.35
C THR A 240 -12.82 0.53 -9.74
N ALA A 241 -12.10 1.39 -10.46
CA ALA A 241 -11.47 1.05 -11.72
C ALA A 241 -9.94 1.12 -11.58
N VAL A 242 -9.23 0.41 -12.44
CA VAL A 242 -7.76 0.39 -12.46
C VAL A 242 -7.24 0.92 -13.79
N ALA A 243 -6.11 1.63 -13.74
CA ALA A 243 -5.40 2.04 -14.93
C ALA A 243 -4.86 0.81 -15.68
N THR A 244 -4.72 0.90 -17.00
CA THR A 244 -4.20 -0.23 -17.81
C THR A 244 -2.69 -0.31 -17.81
N GLY A 245 -2.00 0.76 -17.45
CA GLY A 245 -0.59 0.99 -17.79
C GLY A 245 -0.42 1.44 -19.25
N PRO A 246 0.67 2.14 -19.56
CA PRO A 246 1.01 2.57 -20.91
C PRO A 246 1.26 1.36 -21.82
N ALA A 247 0.68 1.40 -23.02
CA ALA A 247 0.89 0.39 -24.04
C ALA A 247 2.18 0.63 -24.83
N GLY A 248 2.84 -0.44 -25.27
CA GLY A 248 3.96 -0.38 -26.22
C GLY A 248 5.29 -0.95 -25.68
N THR A 249 6.31 -0.90 -26.53
CA THR A 249 7.69 -1.32 -26.24
C THR A 249 8.66 -0.19 -26.59
N PRO A 250 9.57 0.23 -25.70
CA PRO A 250 9.69 -0.23 -24.32
C PRO A 250 8.49 0.22 -23.48
N VAL A 251 8.13 -0.60 -22.50
CA VAL A 251 7.10 -0.23 -21.52
C VAL A 251 7.68 0.89 -20.65
N SER A 252 6.88 1.92 -20.34
CA SER A 252 7.29 2.92 -19.34
C SER A 252 7.59 2.23 -18.00
N PRO A 253 8.53 2.71 -17.18
CA PRO A 253 8.64 2.24 -15.78
C PRO A 253 7.33 2.45 -15.01
N ASP A 254 6.49 3.38 -15.47
CA ASP A 254 5.18 3.65 -14.92
C ASP A 254 4.17 2.61 -15.43
N GLY A 255 3.76 1.67 -14.57
CA GLY A 255 2.86 0.57 -14.91
C GLY A 255 1.36 0.92 -14.77
N SER A 256 0.53 -0.11 -14.61
CA SER A 256 -0.86 0.07 -14.17
C SER A 256 -0.93 0.58 -12.72
N LEU A 257 0.02 0.18 -11.89
CA LEU A 257 0.32 0.70 -10.55
C LEU A 257 -0.85 0.66 -9.55
N PHE A 258 -1.87 -0.18 -9.78
CA PHE A 258 -2.87 -0.48 -8.77
C PHE A 258 -2.34 -1.51 -7.75
N PHE A 259 -2.91 -1.49 -6.55
CA PHE A 259 -2.48 -2.32 -5.43
C PHE A 259 -3.40 -3.54 -5.27
N ILE A 260 -2.82 -4.69 -4.96
CA ILE A 260 -3.52 -5.94 -4.66
C ILE A 260 -3.12 -6.39 -3.27
N GLN A 261 -4.11 -6.64 -2.42
CA GLN A 261 -3.94 -7.30 -1.14
C GLN A 261 -4.75 -8.60 -1.14
N VAL A 262 -4.08 -9.72 -0.86
CA VAL A 262 -4.72 -11.00 -0.60
C VAL A 262 -4.49 -11.39 0.85
N THR A 263 -5.57 -11.67 1.56
CA THR A 263 -5.53 -12.11 2.95
C THR A 263 -6.18 -13.48 3.08
N ALA A 264 -5.58 -14.37 3.86
CA ALA A 264 -6.06 -15.72 4.09
C ALA A 264 -6.05 -16.06 5.59
N VAL A 265 -7.19 -16.50 6.14
CA VAL A 265 -7.29 -17.00 7.51
C VAL A 265 -7.31 -18.53 7.50
N ASP A 266 -6.38 -19.14 8.23
CA ASP A 266 -6.26 -20.58 8.39
C ASP A 266 -7.29 -21.12 9.39
N ARG A 267 -8.55 -21.25 8.93
CA ARG A 267 -9.67 -21.71 9.76
C ARG A 267 -9.51 -23.15 10.24
N ALA A 268 -8.92 -24.00 9.42
CA ALA A 268 -8.72 -25.42 9.71
C ALA A 268 -7.48 -25.68 10.59
N LYS A 269 -6.63 -24.66 10.82
CA LYS A 269 -5.33 -24.79 11.48
C LYS A 269 -4.43 -25.81 10.78
N ALA A 270 -4.55 -25.89 9.45
CA ALA A 270 -3.75 -26.78 8.63
C ALA A 270 -2.36 -26.20 8.35
N GLY A 271 -2.17 -24.89 8.58
CA GLY A 271 -0.98 -24.13 8.31
C GLY A 271 -0.97 -23.59 6.88
N ILE A 272 -0.60 -22.31 6.71
CA ILE A 272 -0.37 -21.70 5.39
C ILE A 272 1.13 -21.41 5.28
N GLY A 273 1.83 -22.11 4.38
CA GLY A 273 3.27 -21.96 4.22
C GLY A 273 3.67 -20.59 3.66
N VAL A 274 4.29 -19.75 4.49
CA VAL A 274 4.77 -18.41 4.12
C VAL A 274 6.15 -18.15 4.71
N THR A 275 7.05 -17.56 3.92
CA THR A 275 8.23 -16.86 4.44
C THR A 275 7.86 -15.40 4.59
N GLU A 276 7.79 -14.91 5.83
CA GLU A 276 7.43 -13.53 6.11
C GLU A 276 8.52 -12.57 5.61
N GLY A 277 8.13 -11.43 5.06
CA GLY A 277 9.06 -10.45 4.52
C GLY A 277 8.87 -10.19 3.04
N VAL A 278 9.98 -9.96 2.35
CA VAL A 278 9.99 -9.73 0.90
C VAL A 278 9.87 -11.07 0.19
N ILE A 279 8.77 -11.26 -0.55
CA ILE A 279 8.43 -12.55 -1.18
C ILE A 279 8.49 -12.51 -2.72
N LEU A 280 9.09 -11.48 -3.31
CA LEU A 280 9.29 -11.38 -4.75
C LEU A 280 10.19 -12.52 -5.26
N ASP A 281 9.66 -13.40 -6.11
CA ASP A 281 10.39 -14.53 -6.68
C ASP A 281 10.44 -14.45 -8.21
N ALA A 282 11.24 -13.49 -8.70
CA ALA A 282 11.38 -13.22 -10.13
C ALA A 282 11.78 -14.45 -10.97
N SER A 283 12.39 -15.48 -10.35
CA SER A 283 12.75 -16.72 -11.03
C SER A 283 11.56 -17.61 -11.41
N GLN A 284 10.44 -17.46 -10.70
CA GLN A 284 9.21 -18.24 -10.91
C GLN A 284 8.18 -17.52 -11.78
N VAL A 285 8.47 -16.28 -12.19
CA VAL A 285 7.64 -15.54 -13.13
C VAL A 285 7.73 -16.19 -14.52
N PRO A 286 6.60 -16.43 -15.21
CA PRO A 286 6.62 -16.93 -16.58
C PRO A 286 7.48 -16.05 -17.49
N ASN A 287 8.48 -16.64 -18.14
CA ASN A 287 9.41 -15.97 -19.05
C ASN A 287 9.77 -16.90 -20.23
N PRO A 288 9.58 -16.49 -21.49
CA PRO A 288 9.80 -17.32 -22.68
C PRO A 288 11.23 -17.85 -22.84
N THR A 289 12.23 -17.22 -22.21
CA THR A 289 13.65 -17.57 -22.39
C THR A 289 14.21 -18.52 -21.32
N GLY A 290 13.64 -18.53 -20.11
CA GLY A 290 14.20 -19.28 -18.98
C GLY A 290 13.19 -20.06 -18.14
N ASN A 291 11.91 -19.66 -18.14
CA ASN A 291 10.86 -20.32 -17.37
C ASN A 291 9.50 -20.14 -18.08
N PRO A 292 9.27 -20.77 -19.24
CA PRO A 292 8.14 -20.43 -20.11
C PRO A 292 6.77 -20.69 -19.47
N THR A 293 6.71 -21.58 -18.48
CA THR A 293 5.49 -21.93 -17.75
C THR A 293 5.29 -21.13 -16.46
N GLY A 294 6.36 -20.53 -15.92
CA GLY A 294 6.38 -20.04 -14.55
C GLY A 294 6.25 -21.15 -13.52
N GLY A 295 6.06 -20.76 -12.26
CA GLY A 295 5.86 -21.66 -11.13
C GLY A 295 5.14 -21.00 -9.96
N PRO A 296 4.93 -21.75 -8.85
CA PRO A 296 4.46 -21.16 -7.59
C PRO A 296 5.51 -20.22 -7.01
N ASN A 297 5.09 -19.27 -6.18
CA ASN A 297 6.02 -18.45 -5.42
C ASN A 297 6.69 -19.33 -4.35
N ARG A 298 8.02 -19.50 -4.35
CA ARG A 298 8.68 -20.40 -3.38
C ARG A 298 8.58 -19.93 -1.93
N PHE A 299 8.31 -18.65 -1.71
CA PHE A 299 8.12 -18.06 -0.39
C PHE A 299 6.65 -18.05 0.05
N TYR A 300 5.71 -18.28 -0.86
CA TYR A 300 4.29 -18.46 -0.55
C TYR A 300 3.66 -19.42 -1.58
N PRO A 301 4.00 -20.72 -1.53
CA PRO A 301 3.71 -21.67 -2.61
C PRO A 301 2.24 -22.01 -2.76
N GLY A 302 1.44 -21.86 -1.71
CA GLY A 302 -0.01 -22.00 -1.75
C GLY A 302 -0.75 -20.84 -2.41
N LEU A 303 -0.10 -19.66 -2.57
CA LEU A 303 -0.73 -18.49 -3.18
C LEU A 303 -0.70 -18.58 -4.71
N SER A 304 -1.86 -18.36 -5.33
CA SER A 304 -1.98 -18.09 -6.76
C SER A 304 -2.79 -16.83 -7.00
N LEU A 305 -2.35 -16.01 -7.96
CA LEU A 305 -3.09 -14.87 -8.47
C LEU A 305 -3.08 -14.91 -9.99
N THR A 306 -4.22 -14.63 -10.64
CA THR A 306 -4.31 -14.55 -12.09
C THR A 306 -5.18 -13.38 -12.53
N PHE A 307 -4.88 -12.85 -13.72
CA PHE A 307 -5.76 -11.95 -14.46
C PHE A 307 -6.38 -12.68 -15.65
N ASP A 308 -7.58 -12.29 -16.04
CA ASP A 308 -8.24 -12.76 -17.27
C ASP A 308 -7.83 -11.95 -18.53
N VAL A 309 -6.73 -11.20 -18.43
CA VAL A 309 -6.05 -10.48 -19.51
C VAL A 309 -4.54 -10.67 -19.38
N PRO A 310 -3.77 -10.59 -20.48
CA PRO A 310 -2.31 -10.65 -20.40
C PRO A 310 -1.72 -9.44 -19.64
N LEU A 311 -0.55 -9.65 -19.04
CA LEU A 311 0.24 -8.62 -18.37
C LEU A 311 1.59 -8.49 -19.07
N ARG A 312 1.89 -7.29 -19.57
CA ARG A 312 3.21 -6.94 -20.08
C ARG A 312 4.06 -6.34 -18.96
N GLN A 313 5.17 -6.98 -18.65
CA GLN A 313 6.12 -6.51 -17.65
C GLN A 313 7.01 -5.38 -18.19
N PRO A 314 7.63 -4.55 -17.31
CA PRO A 314 8.54 -3.48 -17.71
C PRO A 314 9.69 -3.92 -18.63
N ASN A 315 10.19 -5.15 -18.45
CA ASN A 315 11.24 -5.73 -19.30
C ASN A 315 10.75 -6.18 -20.69
N GLY A 316 9.47 -5.93 -21.04
CA GLY A 316 8.85 -6.28 -22.31
C GLY A 316 8.27 -7.71 -22.37
N ASN A 317 8.51 -8.54 -21.35
CA ASN A 317 7.96 -9.89 -21.27
C ASN A 317 6.43 -9.86 -21.20
N LEU A 318 5.77 -10.73 -21.97
CA LEU A 318 4.32 -10.85 -21.98
C LEU A 318 3.91 -12.12 -21.23
N ILE A 319 3.27 -11.93 -20.09
CA ILE A 319 2.66 -12.99 -19.31
C ILE A 319 1.24 -13.20 -19.82
N ALA A 320 0.91 -14.42 -20.23
CA ALA A 320 -0.41 -14.76 -20.75
C ALA A 320 -1.50 -14.61 -19.67
N ALA A 321 -2.73 -14.33 -20.10
CA ALA A 321 -3.90 -14.39 -19.22
C ALA A 321 -4.01 -15.77 -18.55
N GLY A 322 -4.41 -15.80 -17.28
CA GLY A 322 -4.54 -17.03 -16.49
C GLY A 322 -3.21 -17.59 -15.95
N ALA A 323 -2.05 -17.02 -16.31
CA ALA A 323 -0.79 -17.45 -15.73
C ALA A 323 -0.65 -16.96 -14.28
N ASN A 324 0.07 -17.73 -13.46
CA ASN A 324 0.27 -17.41 -12.05
C ASN A 324 1.17 -16.18 -11.88
N LEU A 325 0.65 -15.16 -11.20
CA LEU A 325 1.28 -13.89 -10.89
C LEU A 325 1.72 -13.80 -9.42
N ALA A 326 1.44 -14.81 -8.59
CA ALA A 326 1.89 -14.84 -7.20
C ALA A 326 3.41 -14.63 -7.01
N PRO A 327 4.31 -15.05 -7.93
CA PRO A 327 5.73 -14.73 -7.84
C PRO A 327 6.08 -13.24 -7.91
N LEU A 328 5.15 -12.38 -8.32
CA LEU A 328 5.32 -10.92 -8.39
C LEU A 328 4.96 -10.20 -7.08
N PHE A 329 4.36 -10.89 -6.10
CA PHE A 329 4.05 -10.27 -4.81
C PHE A 329 5.32 -9.79 -4.11
N ASN A 330 5.23 -8.62 -3.48
CA ASN A 330 6.38 -7.93 -2.90
C ASN A 330 6.57 -8.30 -1.45
N ILE A 331 5.52 -8.21 -0.64
CA ILE A 331 5.60 -8.41 0.80
C ILE A 331 4.55 -9.41 1.28
N ALA A 332 4.87 -10.15 2.33
CA ALA A 332 3.91 -10.91 3.11
C ALA A 332 4.17 -10.74 4.60
N GLY A 333 3.11 -10.78 5.39
CA GLY A 333 3.14 -10.69 6.85
C GLY A 333 2.02 -11.53 7.48
N SER A 334 2.22 -11.97 8.71
CA SER A 334 1.27 -12.79 9.45
C SER A 334 0.91 -12.22 10.82
N GLU A 335 -0.34 -12.44 11.19
CA GLU A 335 -0.93 -12.05 12.47
C GLU A 335 -1.90 -13.12 12.97
N LEU A 336 -2.45 -12.90 14.16
CA LEU A 336 -3.50 -13.74 14.72
C LEU A 336 -4.83 -12.98 14.75
N THR A 337 -5.92 -13.67 14.42
CA THR A 337 -7.28 -13.19 14.73
C THR A 337 -7.49 -13.15 16.25
N ASP A 338 -8.57 -12.52 16.71
CA ASP A 338 -8.92 -12.49 18.13
C ASP A 338 -9.28 -13.88 18.70
N GLU A 339 -9.60 -14.85 17.84
CA GLU A 339 -9.74 -16.27 18.20
C GLU A 339 -8.42 -17.06 18.16
N GLY A 340 -7.30 -16.42 17.80
CA GLY A 340 -6.00 -17.06 17.70
C GLY A 340 -5.81 -17.93 16.45
N LEU A 341 -6.53 -17.62 15.36
CA LEU A 341 -6.27 -18.22 14.04
C LEU A 341 -5.20 -17.42 13.31
N VAL A 342 -4.34 -18.09 12.55
CA VAL A 342 -3.32 -17.41 11.75
C VAL A 342 -3.98 -16.76 10.54
N ARG A 343 -3.69 -15.47 10.34
CA ARG A 343 -4.03 -14.71 9.15
C ARG A 343 -2.74 -14.29 8.46
N THR A 344 -2.62 -14.65 7.19
CA THR A 344 -1.52 -14.21 6.33
C THR A 344 -2.04 -13.13 5.39
N THR A 345 -1.25 -12.10 5.14
CA THR A 345 -1.54 -11.02 4.19
C THR A 345 -0.36 -10.89 3.24
N ALA A 346 -0.63 -10.79 1.94
CA ALA A 346 0.38 -10.58 0.91
C ALA A 346 -0.05 -9.45 -0.03
N ASP A 347 0.93 -8.63 -0.43
CA ASP A 347 0.70 -7.42 -1.21
C ASP A 347 1.54 -7.32 -2.48
N TRP A 348 0.97 -6.69 -3.50
CA TRP A 348 1.62 -6.40 -4.77
C TRP A 348 1.13 -5.08 -5.36
N VAL A 349 2.05 -4.26 -5.89
CA VAL A 349 1.71 -3.16 -6.80
C VAL A 349 2.00 -3.59 -8.23
N VAL A 350 1.00 -3.50 -9.11
CA VAL A 350 1.10 -4.01 -10.47
C VAL A 350 1.97 -3.11 -11.34
N GLY A 351 3.28 -3.33 -11.31
CA GLY A 351 4.27 -2.57 -12.08
C GLY A 351 4.29 -2.81 -13.60
N GLY A 352 3.30 -3.51 -14.17
CA GLY A 352 3.22 -3.78 -15.62
C GLY A 352 1.91 -3.28 -16.24
N SER A 353 1.77 -3.44 -17.55
CA SER A 353 0.59 -3.00 -18.31
C SER A 353 -0.34 -4.16 -18.67
N LEU A 354 -1.63 -3.99 -18.43
CA LEU A 354 -2.70 -4.91 -18.81
C LEU A 354 -2.98 -4.79 -20.31
N GLU A 355 -2.85 -5.89 -21.06
CA GLU A 355 -3.17 -5.91 -22.48
C GLU A 355 -4.65 -6.25 -22.71
N LEU A 356 -5.49 -5.23 -22.67
CA LEU A 356 -6.93 -5.42 -22.84
C LEU A 356 -7.29 -5.83 -24.27
N PRO A 357 -8.03 -6.94 -24.46
CA PRO A 357 -8.72 -7.22 -25.71
C PRO A 357 -9.66 -6.07 -26.08
N SER A 358 -9.83 -5.82 -27.38
CA SER A 358 -10.71 -4.76 -27.89
C SER A 358 -12.12 -4.86 -27.29
N GLY A 359 -12.62 -3.74 -26.76
CA GLY A 359 -13.96 -3.63 -26.16
C GLY A 359 -14.09 -4.17 -24.74
N LYS A 360 -13.03 -4.72 -24.14
CA LYS A 360 -13.05 -5.17 -22.74
C LYS A 360 -12.94 -3.96 -21.80
N THR A 361 -13.87 -3.85 -20.86
CA THR A 361 -13.98 -2.72 -19.92
C THR A 361 -13.79 -3.12 -18.46
N THR A 362 -13.49 -4.38 -18.20
CA THR A 362 -13.28 -4.93 -16.86
C THR A 362 -12.14 -5.95 -16.86
N VAL A 363 -11.55 -6.17 -15.70
CA VAL A 363 -10.55 -7.22 -15.47
C VAL A 363 -11.02 -8.08 -14.31
N LYS A 364 -10.96 -9.39 -14.49
CA LYS A 364 -11.20 -10.36 -13.42
C LYS A 364 -9.86 -10.71 -12.79
N VAL A 365 -9.72 -10.41 -11.51
CA VAL A 365 -8.63 -10.87 -10.65
C VAL A 365 -9.11 -12.12 -9.92
N SER A 366 -8.36 -13.21 -10.00
CA SER A 366 -8.66 -14.45 -9.27
C SER A 366 -7.52 -14.77 -8.34
N ALA A 367 -7.80 -14.88 -7.04
CA ALA A 367 -6.85 -15.32 -6.03
C ALA A 367 -7.26 -16.69 -5.49
N SER A 368 -6.27 -17.55 -5.27
CA SER A 368 -6.44 -18.79 -4.53
C SER A 368 -5.35 -18.95 -3.49
N VAL A 369 -5.68 -19.56 -2.35
CA VAL A 369 -4.69 -20.00 -1.36
C VAL A 369 -5.00 -21.43 -0.98
N THR A 370 -3.96 -22.25 -1.02
CA THR A 370 -3.97 -23.64 -0.58
C THR A 370 -3.20 -23.76 0.73
N ASP A 371 -3.79 -24.42 1.73
CA ASP A 371 -3.13 -24.72 3.01
C ASP A 371 -2.21 -25.96 2.89
N ASN A 372 -1.46 -26.28 3.95
CA ASN A 372 -0.54 -27.42 3.97
C ASN A 372 -1.25 -28.80 4.01
N ALA A 373 -2.56 -28.84 4.27
CA ALA A 373 -3.37 -30.05 4.12
C ALA A 373 -3.87 -30.23 2.67
N GLY A 374 -3.65 -29.23 1.80
CA GLY A 374 -4.05 -29.25 0.41
C GLY A 374 -5.43 -28.65 0.15
N HIS A 375 -6.10 -28.10 1.18
CA HIS A 375 -7.40 -27.47 1.00
C HIS A 375 -7.24 -26.09 0.36
N THR A 376 -7.99 -25.84 -0.70
CA THR A 376 -7.88 -24.58 -1.46
C THR A 376 -9.14 -23.74 -1.29
N SER A 377 -8.96 -22.43 -1.20
CA SER A 377 -10.05 -21.47 -1.40
C SER A 377 -9.75 -20.61 -2.61
N THR A 378 -10.81 -20.14 -3.28
CA THR A 378 -10.70 -19.24 -4.44
C THR A 378 -11.68 -18.09 -4.31
N LEU A 379 -11.19 -16.89 -4.59
CA LEU A 379 -11.95 -15.64 -4.64
C LEU A 379 -11.79 -14.99 -6.02
N HIS A 380 -12.83 -14.31 -6.47
CA HIS A 380 -12.81 -13.51 -7.68
C HIS A 380 -13.24 -12.09 -7.39
N GLN A 381 -12.53 -11.15 -7.98
CA GLN A 381 -12.89 -9.74 -7.98
C GLN A 381 -12.92 -9.22 -9.42
N ILE A 382 -13.93 -8.41 -9.73
CA ILE A 382 -14.06 -7.76 -11.03
C ILE A 382 -13.93 -6.26 -10.80
N VAL A 383 -12.96 -5.64 -11.47
CA VAL A 383 -12.68 -4.20 -11.40
C VAL A 383 -12.93 -3.55 -12.76
N GLY A 384 -13.33 -2.29 -12.75
CA GLY A 384 -13.47 -1.50 -13.96
C GLY A 384 -12.12 -1.11 -14.57
N ILE A 385 -12.13 -0.63 -15.80
CA ILE A 385 -10.98 0.00 -16.44
C ILE A 385 -11.12 1.51 -16.38
N SER A 386 -10.11 2.17 -15.84
CA SER A 386 -10.06 3.62 -15.71
C SER A 386 -9.87 4.27 -17.09
N PRO A 387 -10.43 5.47 -17.34
CA PRO A 387 -10.03 6.29 -18.48
C PRO A 387 -8.58 6.80 -18.36
N VAL A 388 -7.97 6.75 -17.17
CA VAL A 388 -6.56 7.08 -16.95
C VAL A 388 -5.69 5.88 -17.32
N ILE A 389 -4.65 6.15 -18.11
CA ILE A 389 -3.79 5.11 -18.67
C ILE A 389 -2.77 4.63 -17.64
N ASN A 390 -2.17 5.53 -16.86
CA ASN A 390 -1.09 5.24 -15.93
C ASN A 390 -1.57 5.52 -14.50
N GLY A 391 -1.36 4.59 -13.57
CA GLY A 391 -1.76 4.78 -12.17
C GLY A 391 -1.15 6.04 -11.55
N GLN A 392 0.11 6.35 -11.91
CA GLN A 392 0.81 7.56 -11.46
C GLN A 392 0.09 8.87 -11.83
N ASP A 393 -0.72 8.88 -12.90
CA ASP A 393 -1.47 10.09 -13.31
C ASP A 393 -2.72 10.34 -12.44
N LEU A 394 -3.06 9.42 -11.52
CA LEU A 394 -4.14 9.57 -10.52
C LEU A 394 -3.69 10.36 -9.29
N THR A 395 -2.38 10.53 -9.09
CA THR A 395 -1.77 11.24 -7.97
C THR A 395 -0.86 12.38 -8.45
N ALA A 396 -0.48 13.29 -7.54
CA ALA A 396 0.48 14.34 -7.85
C ALA A 396 1.91 13.82 -7.65
N THR A 397 2.84 14.28 -8.48
CA THR A 397 4.27 14.00 -8.30
C THR A 397 4.75 14.55 -6.94
N PRO A 398 5.57 13.79 -6.18
CA PRO A 398 6.10 14.21 -4.89
C PRO A 398 6.89 15.52 -4.84
#